data_AF-A0A2V8QQP5-F1
#
_entry.id   AF-A0A2V8QQP5-F1
#
_cell.length_a   1.000
_cell.length_b   1.000
_cell.length_c   1.000
_cell.angle_alpha   90.00
_cell.angle_beta   90.00
_cell.angle_gamma   90.00
#
_symmetry.space_group_name_H-M   'P 1'
#
loop_
_entity.id
_entity.type
_entity.pdbx_description
1 polymer ?
#
loop_
_entity_poly.entity_id
_entity_poly.type
_entity_poly.pdbx_seq_one_letter_code
_entity_poly.pdbx_strand_id
1 'polypeptide(L)'
;MKNDQADEVFYCLEQISTRGDVQNRFSISVDGKSFEVNSQTGFYLRPGQTLIVDNPGPAPVVLVSAQCPETSEEDSEFEGGRRGRLRSQQEGSGGFQAVRLGDKAAIPTADRWYRVLVDDEVGSEQVTQFVGSIPPGRAPDHFHQYEEVLFILRGEGRMWAGETKTPIGPGSCIYLPRGQVHCVENTGNDELRLLGVFYPAGSPSVRYES
;
A
#
# COMPACT_ATOMS: atom_id res chain seq x y z
N MET A 1 4.61 -6.01 -16.07
CA MET A 1 5.60 -5.21 -15.35
C MET A 1 6.64 -6.15 -14.78
N LYS A 2 7.91 -5.87 -15.06
CA LYS A 2 9.05 -6.64 -14.57
C LYS A 2 9.67 -5.83 -13.44
N ASN A 3 9.80 -6.41 -12.25
CA ASN A 3 10.39 -5.76 -11.09
C ASN A 3 11.83 -6.20 -10.94
N ASP A 4 12.81 -5.43 -11.43
CA ASP A 4 14.22 -5.86 -11.45
C ASP A 4 15.03 -5.34 -10.25
N GLN A 5 14.48 -4.43 -9.45
CA GLN A 5 15.30 -3.52 -8.65
C GLN A 5 15.21 -3.76 -7.14
N ALA A 6 14.00 -3.68 -6.57
CA ALA A 6 13.78 -3.75 -5.12
C ALA A 6 12.45 -4.46 -4.81
N ASP A 7 12.09 -4.59 -3.53
CA ASP A 7 10.74 -5.05 -3.20
C ASP A 7 9.74 -3.95 -3.61
N GLU A 8 8.68 -4.33 -4.32
CA GLU A 8 7.61 -3.40 -4.70
C GLU A 8 6.29 -3.88 -4.08
N VAL A 9 5.69 -3.05 -3.24
CA VAL A 9 4.40 -3.34 -2.60
C VAL A 9 3.28 -2.71 -3.41
N PHE A 10 2.15 -3.40 -3.48
CA PHE A 10 0.96 -3.01 -4.20
C PHE A 10 -0.23 -3.05 -3.27
N TYR A 11 -1.18 -2.16 -3.47
CA TYR A 11 -2.48 -2.17 -2.82
C TYR A 11 -3.59 -1.93 -3.85
N CYS A 12 -4.54 -2.86 -3.93
CA CYS A 12 -5.71 -2.70 -4.79
C CYS A 12 -6.74 -1.78 -4.15
N LEU A 13 -7.05 -0.65 -4.80
CA LEU A 13 -8.06 0.29 -4.29
C LEU A 13 -9.47 -0.28 -4.41
N GLU A 14 -10.38 0.20 -3.55
CA GLU A 14 -11.81 0.05 -3.80
C GLU A 14 -12.20 0.87 -5.03
N GLN A 15 -13.02 0.26 -5.88
CA GLN A 15 -13.63 1.01 -6.98
C GLN A 15 -14.82 1.79 -6.45
N ILE A 16 -14.87 3.08 -6.78
CA ILE A 16 -16.08 3.87 -6.60
C ILE A 16 -17.08 3.37 -7.64
N SER A 17 -18.01 2.49 -7.23
CA SER A 17 -19.05 1.97 -8.10
C SER A 17 -19.98 3.10 -8.54
N THR A 18 -19.82 3.57 -9.78
CA THR A 18 -20.82 4.41 -10.43
C THR A 18 -21.82 3.50 -11.14
N ARG A 19 -22.86 3.10 -10.38
CA ARG A 19 -24.01 2.26 -10.79
C ARG A 19 -23.79 0.75 -10.76
N GLY A 20 -24.45 0.11 -9.78
CA GLY A 20 -24.95 -1.27 -9.81
C GLY A 20 -24.10 -2.27 -10.60
N ASP A 21 -22.84 -2.44 -10.22
CA ASP A 21 -21.87 -3.13 -11.08
C ASP A 21 -21.39 -4.47 -10.51
N VAL A 22 -21.21 -5.37 -11.46
CA VAL A 22 -20.70 -6.73 -11.32
C VAL A 22 -19.40 -6.70 -10.51
N GLN A 23 -19.18 -7.69 -9.63
CA GLN A 23 -17.88 -7.90 -8.98
C GLN A 23 -16.79 -7.84 -10.07
N ASN A 24 -16.02 -6.74 -10.09
CA ASN A 24 -14.96 -6.56 -11.08
C ASN A 24 -13.84 -7.54 -10.71
N ARG A 25 -13.89 -8.72 -11.32
CA ARG A 25 -12.94 -9.79 -11.11
C ARG A 25 -11.78 -9.58 -12.07
N PHE A 26 -10.68 -9.02 -11.58
CA PHE A 26 -9.39 -9.15 -12.23
C PHE A 26 -8.59 -10.27 -11.55
N SER A 27 -7.56 -10.75 -12.21
CA SER A 27 -6.57 -11.64 -11.61
C SER A 27 -5.19 -11.07 -11.82
N ILE A 28 -4.27 -11.44 -10.94
CA ILE A 28 -2.85 -11.17 -11.16
C ILE A 28 -2.13 -12.48 -11.42
N SER A 29 -1.00 -12.42 -12.10
CA SER A 29 -0.04 -13.51 -12.15
C SER A 29 1.34 -13.01 -11.78
N VAL A 30 2.00 -13.74 -10.89
CA VAL A 30 3.40 -13.52 -10.50
C VAL A 30 4.22 -14.72 -10.93
N ASP A 31 5.21 -14.50 -11.78
CA ASP A 31 6.05 -15.54 -12.39
C ASP A 31 5.24 -16.68 -13.04
N GLY A 32 4.09 -16.31 -13.62
CA GLY A 32 3.17 -17.24 -14.28
C GLY A 32 2.20 -17.97 -13.34
N LYS A 33 2.31 -17.82 -12.03
CA LYS A 33 1.33 -18.33 -11.05
C LYS A 33 0.21 -17.32 -10.86
N SER A 34 -1.04 -17.74 -11.07
CA SER A 34 -2.21 -16.87 -10.98
C SER A 34 -2.77 -16.79 -9.56
N PHE A 35 -3.20 -15.61 -9.15
CA PHE A 35 -3.83 -15.33 -7.87
C PHE A 35 -5.09 -14.48 -8.08
N GLU A 36 -6.17 -14.82 -7.37
CA GLU A 36 -7.35 -13.96 -7.30
C GLU A 36 -7.09 -12.82 -6.32
N VAL A 37 -7.26 -11.59 -6.78
CA VAL A 37 -7.07 -10.37 -5.98
C VAL A 37 -8.32 -9.53 -6.12
N ASN A 38 -8.79 -8.98 -5.00
CA ASN A 38 -9.93 -8.07 -4.97
C ASN A 38 -9.54 -6.74 -4.33
N SER A 39 -10.48 -5.79 -4.28
CA SER A 39 -10.27 -4.50 -3.62
C SER A 39 -9.83 -4.67 -2.17
N GLN A 40 -9.03 -3.73 -1.68
CA GLN A 40 -8.43 -3.73 -0.36
C GLN A 40 -7.50 -4.92 -0.10
N THR A 41 -6.73 -5.30 -1.11
CA THR A 41 -5.74 -6.37 -0.99
C THR A 41 -4.35 -5.79 -1.19
N GLY A 42 -3.47 -6.05 -0.22
CA GLY A 42 -2.04 -5.77 -0.29
C GLY A 42 -1.27 -6.99 -0.80
N PHE A 43 -0.23 -6.78 -1.60
CA PHE A 43 0.71 -7.83 -2.01
C PHE A 43 2.05 -7.20 -2.37
N TYR A 44 3.07 -8.01 -2.62
CA TYR A 44 4.38 -7.49 -2.99
C TYR A 44 5.07 -8.38 -4.04
N LEU A 45 6.04 -7.79 -4.73
CA LEU A 45 6.95 -8.47 -5.65
C LEU A 45 8.37 -8.35 -5.10
N ARG A 46 9.13 -9.43 -5.23
CA ARG A 46 10.58 -9.45 -5.03
C ARG A 46 11.30 -9.00 -6.31
N PRO A 47 12.58 -8.58 -6.22
CA PRO A 47 13.42 -8.38 -7.38
C PRO A 47 13.47 -9.61 -8.28
N GLY A 48 13.46 -9.40 -9.60
CA GLY A 48 13.37 -10.39 -10.66
C GLY A 48 11.96 -10.89 -10.98
N GLN A 49 10.95 -10.62 -10.14
CA GLN A 49 9.60 -11.14 -10.36
C GLN A 49 8.84 -10.32 -11.41
N THR A 50 7.96 -11.00 -12.15
CA THR A 50 7.11 -10.37 -13.16
C THR A 50 5.65 -10.39 -12.74
N LEU A 51 5.01 -9.23 -12.73
CA LEU A 51 3.58 -9.06 -12.53
C LEU A 51 2.83 -8.89 -13.86
N ILE A 52 1.76 -9.66 -13.99
CA ILE A 52 0.74 -9.51 -15.02
C ILE A 52 -0.59 -9.21 -14.33
N VAL A 53 -1.35 -8.26 -14.86
CA VAL A 53 -2.73 -8.01 -14.46
C VAL A 53 -3.64 -8.41 -15.62
N ASP A 54 -4.51 -9.39 -15.43
CA ASP A 54 -5.56 -9.78 -16.39
C ASP A 54 -6.89 -9.16 -15.92
N ASN A 55 -7.29 -8.08 -16.59
CA ASN A 55 -8.56 -7.38 -16.34
C ASN A 55 -9.53 -7.63 -17.52
N PRO A 56 -10.38 -8.66 -17.47
CA PRO A 56 -11.36 -8.93 -18.51
C PRO A 56 -12.58 -8.00 -18.44
N GLY A 57 -12.74 -7.26 -17.33
CA GLY A 57 -13.88 -6.40 -17.07
C GLY A 57 -13.74 -5.01 -17.71
N PRO A 58 -14.87 -4.30 -17.91
CA PRO A 58 -14.87 -2.95 -18.47
C PRO A 58 -14.40 -1.89 -17.47
N ALA A 59 -14.48 -2.16 -16.17
CA ALA A 59 -14.07 -1.22 -15.13
C ALA A 59 -12.54 -1.30 -14.91
N PRO A 60 -11.86 -0.14 -14.71
CA PRO A 60 -10.41 -0.10 -14.58
C PRO A 60 -9.95 -0.86 -13.33
N VAL A 61 -8.72 -1.37 -13.30
CA VAL A 61 -8.09 -1.81 -12.05
C VAL A 61 -7.17 -0.70 -11.60
N VAL A 62 -7.30 -0.26 -10.34
CA VAL A 62 -6.47 0.80 -9.79
C VAL A 62 -5.62 0.23 -8.66
N LEU A 63 -4.31 0.25 -8.87
CA LEU A 63 -3.30 -0.17 -7.91
C LEU A 63 -2.53 1.07 -7.45
N VAL A 64 -2.24 1.14 -6.16
CA VAL A 64 -1.19 2.02 -5.62
C VAL A 64 0.02 1.15 -5.38
N SER A 65 1.18 1.52 -5.94
CA SER A 65 2.44 0.83 -5.67
C SER A 65 3.48 1.76 -5.05
N ALA A 66 4.39 1.16 -4.30
CA ALA A 66 5.57 1.81 -3.76
C ALA A 66 6.74 0.83 -3.82
N GLN A 67 7.84 1.27 -4.43
CA GLN A 67 9.09 0.52 -4.48
C GLN A 67 9.97 0.92 -3.30
N CYS A 68 10.54 -0.06 -2.58
CA CYS A 68 11.33 0.18 -1.37
C CYS A 68 12.51 -0.81 -1.26
N PRO A 69 13.76 -0.35 -1.04
CA PRO A 69 14.19 1.06 -1.12
C PRO A 69 14.12 1.59 -2.56
N GLU A 70 14.12 2.92 -2.71
CA GLU A 70 14.27 3.55 -4.03
C GLU A 70 15.62 3.15 -4.64
N THR A 71 15.62 2.81 -5.93
CA THR A 71 16.83 2.46 -6.68
C THR A 71 17.13 3.54 -7.73
N SER A 72 18.39 3.68 -8.13
CA SER A 72 18.84 4.75 -9.02
C SER A 72 18.55 4.53 -10.52
N GLU A 73 17.75 3.53 -10.87
CA GLU A 73 17.43 3.16 -12.26
C GLU A 73 15.93 3.30 -12.56
N GLU A 74 15.58 3.31 -13.84
CA GLU A 74 14.26 3.63 -14.41
C GLU A 74 13.09 2.92 -13.69
N ASP A 75 11.97 3.65 -13.54
CA ASP A 75 10.74 3.15 -12.92
C ASP A 75 10.27 1.82 -13.55
N SER A 76 9.67 0.96 -12.75
CA SER A 76 9.01 -0.26 -13.22
C SER A 76 7.98 0.05 -14.33
N GLU A 77 8.29 -0.29 -15.59
CA GLU A 77 7.37 -0.03 -16.70
C GLU A 77 6.26 -1.09 -16.82
N PHE A 78 5.01 -0.62 -16.94
CA PHE A 78 3.87 -1.44 -17.34
C PHE A 78 3.71 -1.42 -18.86
N GLU A 79 4.26 -2.42 -19.54
CA GLU A 79 4.02 -2.60 -20.98
C GLU A 79 2.60 -3.13 -21.27
N GLY A 80 1.86 -2.39 -22.11
CA GLY A 80 0.57 -2.83 -22.64
C GLY A 80 0.73 -3.89 -23.74
N GLY A 81 0.90 -5.15 -23.38
CA GLY A 81 1.11 -6.27 -24.32
C GLY A 81 -0.12 -7.16 -24.56
N ARG A 82 -0.32 -7.64 -25.79
CA ARG A 82 -1.22 -8.78 -26.09
C ARG A 82 -0.66 -10.05 -25.42
N ARG A 83 -1.52 -10.86 -24.79
CA ARG A 83 -1.19 -12.15 -24.12
C ARG A 83 0.04 -12.86 -24.73
N GLY A 84 1.22 -12.59 -24.17
CA GLY A 84 2.43 -13.32 -24.47
C GLY A 84 2.45 -14.62 -23.67
N ARG A 85 2.80 -15.73 -24.32
CA ARG A 85 2.89 -17.04 -23.66
C ARG A 85 4.14 -17.09 -22.77
N LEU A 86 4.01 -16.69 -21.51
CA LEU A 86 5.09 -16.77 -20.54
C LEU A 86 5.39 -18.24 -20.20
N ARG A 87 6.67 -18.60 -20.25
CA ARG A 87 7.17 -19.93 -19.88
C ARG A 87 7.22 -20.02 -18.36
N SER A 88 6.58 -21.03 -17.80
CA SER A 88 6.71 -21.39 -16.39
C SER A 88 8.17 -21.73 -16.08
N GLN A 89 8.83 -20.94 -15.23
CA GLN A 89 10.03 -21.39 -14.53
C GLN A 89 9.66 -21.83 -13.12
N GLN A 90 10.41 -22.81 -12.64
CA GLN A 90 10.09 -23.71 -11.54
C GLN A 90 10.14 -23.04 -10.16
N GLU A 91 9.40 -23.64 -9.24
CA GLU A 91 9.08 -23.24 -7.86
C GLU A 91 10.29 -22.86 -6.99
N GLY A 92 10.33 -21.60 -6.57
CA GLY A 92 10.94 -21.18 -5.32
C GLY A 92 9.89 -21.22 -4.20
N SER A 93 10.25 -21.79 -3.05
CA SER A 93 9.35 -22.03 -1.90
C SER A 93 8.97 -20.78 -1.07
N GLY A 94 9.27 -19.57 -1.54
CA GLY A 94 8.76 -18.33 -0.95
C GLY A 94 7.38 -18.04 -1.52
N GLY A 95 6.32 -18.49 -0.83
CA GLY A 95 4.96 -18.32 -1.33
C GLY A 95 4.58 -16.84 -1.44
N PHE A 96 4.25 -16.37 -2.64
CA PHE A 96 3.56 -15.10 -2.83
C PHE A 96 2.28 -15.07 -1.98
N GLN A 97 2.08 -14.00 -1.21
CA GLN A 97 0.90 -13.80 -0.39
C GLN A 97 0.20 -12.50 -0.76
N ALA A 98 -1.04 -12.61 -1.21
CA ALA A 98 -1.97 -11.50 -1.30
C ALA A 98 -2.83 -11.50 -0.04
N VAL A 99 -2.86 -10.36 0.65
CA VAL A 99 -3.48 -10.21 1.97
C VAL A 99 -4.62 -9.22 1.89
N ARG A 100 -5.84 -9.72 2.07
CA ARG A 100 -7.03 -8.88 2.11
C ARG A 100 -7.11 -8.15 3.45
N LEU A 101 -7.38 -6.86 3.41
CA LEU A 101 -7.52 -6.01 4.60
C LEU A 101 -8.55 -6.56 5.59
N GLY A 102 -9.65 -7.11 5.09
CA GLY A 102 -10.72 -7.72 5.89
C GLY A 102 -10.27 -8.92 6.73
N ASP A 103 -9.21 -9.61 6.31
CA ASP A 103 -8.77 -10.87 6.88
C ASP A 103 -7.73 -10.67 8.01
N LYS A 104 -7.15 -9.47 8.11
CA LYS A 104 -6.22 -9.10 9.18
C LYS A 104 -6.96 -8.45 10.35
N ALA A 105 -6.61 -8.87 11.56
CA ALA A 105 -7.14 -8.28 12.79
C ALA A 105 -6.67 -6.83 12.95
N ALA A 106 -7.55 -5.96 13.44
CA ALA A 106 -7.20 -4.59 13.77
C ALA A 106 -6.37 -4.56 15.06
N ILE A 107 -5.22 -3.89 15.00
CA ILE A 107 -4.34 -3.65 16.14
C ILE A 107 -4.66 -2.24 16.67
N PRO A 108 -5.22 -2.12 17.89
CA PRO A 108 -5.57 -0.82 18.46
C PRO A 108 -4.34 -0.05 18.95
N THR A 109 -4.35 1.26 18.75
CA THR A 109 -3.37 2.21 19.28
C THR A 109 -4.10 3.43 19.83
N ALA A 110 -4.42 3.40 21.13
CA ALA A 110 -5.35 4.33 21.76
C ALA A 110 -6.73 4.32 21.05
N ASP A 111 -7.16 5.45 20.48
CA ASP A 111 -8.42 5.62 19.74
C ASP A 111 -8.29 5.30 18.24
N ARG A 112 -7.09 4.91 17.79
CA ARG A 112 -6.76 4.52 16.41
C ARG A 112 -6.65 3.01 16.28
N TRP A 113 -6.62 2.54 15.04
CA TRP A 113 -6.24 1.17 14.74
C TRP A 113 -5.45 1.08 13.45
N TYR A 114 -4.64 0.03 13.30
CA TYR A 114 -4.02 -0.33 12.04
C TYR A 114 -4.13 -1.83 11.75
N ARG A 115 -3.99 -2.21 10.48
CA ARG A 115 -3.90 -3.60 10.01
C ARG A 115 -2.69 -3.72 9.11
N VAL A 116 -1.79 -4.64 9.41
CA VAL A 116 -0.60 -4.89 8.60
C VAL A 116 -0.93 -5.88 7.47
N LEU A 117 -0.58 -5.51 6.24
CA LEU A 117 -0.85 -6.29 5.03
C LEU A 117 0.42 -6.94 4.48
N VAL A 118 1.54 -6.22 4.53
CA VAL A 118 2.86 -6.71 4.11
C VAL A 118 3.85 -6.43 5.23
N ASP A 119 4.54 -7.48 5.67
CA ASP A 119 5.58 -7.52 6.68
C ASP A 119 6.32 -8.87 6.61
N ASP A 120 7.15 -9.16 7.60
CA ASP A 120 7.93 -10.39 7.70
C ASP A 120 7.04 -11.64 7.82
N GLU A 121 5.87 -11.55 8.46
CA GLU A 121 4.91 -12.67 8.58
C GLU A 121 4.48 -13.21 7.21
N VAL A 122 4.36 -12.33 6.22
CA VAL A 122 3.99 -12.69 4.84
C VAL A 122 5.19 -12.73 3.90
N GLY A 123 6.39 -12.67 4.48
CA GLY A 123 7.66 -12.89 3.83
C GLY A 123 8.33 -11.63 3.26
N SER A 124 7.94 -10.42 3.65
CA SER A 124 8.62 -9.18 3.26
C SER A 124 9.42 -8.59 4.44
N GLU A 125 10.73 -8.80 4.43
CA GLU A 125 11.63 -8.36 5.52
C GLU A 125 12.10 -6.91 5.37
N GLN A 126 11.86 -6.28 4.23
CA GLN A 126 12.41 -4.96 3.91
C GLN A 126 11.40 -3.82 4.07
N VAL A 127 10.13 -4.08 3.78
CA VAL A 127 9.09 -3.06 3.70
C VAL A 127 7.86 -3.48 4.51
N THR A 128 7.25 -2.53 5.19
CA THR A 128 5.97 -2.74 5.86
C THR A 128 4.89 -1.92 5.16
N GLN A 129 3.77 -2.58 4.82
CA GLN A 129 2.55 -1.94 4.32
C GLN A 129 1.41 -2.16 5.33
N PHE A 130 0.73 -1.10 5.71
CA PHE A 130 -0.42 -1.16 6.61
C PHE A 130 -1.54 -0.23 6.18
N VAL A 131 -2.75 -0.51 6.65
CA VAL A 131 -3.87 0.46 6.59
C VAL A 131 -4.16 0.94 8.00
N GLY A 132 -4.16 2.25 8.19
CA GLY A 132 -4.47 2.92 9.45
C GLY A 132 -5.81 3.65 9.40
N SER A 133 -6.48 3.72 10.55
CA SER A 133 -7.67 4.54 10.78
C SER A 133 -7.42 5.57 11.88
N ILE A 134 -7.86 6.79 11.59
CA ILE A 134 -7.66 7.96 12.43
C ILE A 134 -9.04 8.56 12.75
N PRO A 135 -9.44 8.62 14.03
CA PRO A 135 -10.68 9.28 14.42
C PRO A 135 -10.58 10.79 14.26
N PRO A 136 -11.71 11.52 14.25
CA PRO A 136 -11.71 12.99 14.22
C PRO A 136 -10.80 13.62 15.29
N GLY A 137 -10.03 14.63 14.88
CA GLY A 137 -9.12 15.36 15.75
C GLY A 137 -7.65 15.24 15.35
N ARG A 138 -6.79 15.75 16.24
CA ARG A 138 -5.33 15.84 16.07
C ARG A 138 -4.64 15.07 17.21
N ALA A 139 -3.70 14.20 16.85
CA ALA A 139 -2.82 13.56 17.82
C ALA A 139 -1.60 14.45 18.12
N PRO A 140 -0.83 14.16 19.18
CA PRO A 140 0.47 14.77 19.37
C PRO A 140 1.38 14.58 18.15
N ASP A 141 2.20 15.60 17.89
CA ASP A 141 3.22 15.53 16.87
C ASP A 141 4.24 14.44 17.25
N HIS A 142 4.72 13.71 16.25
CA HIS A 142 5.69 12.64 16.41
C HIS A 142 6.55 12.52 15.17
N PHE A 143 7.57 11.68 15.23
CA PHE A 143 8.37 11.33 14.08
C PHE A 143 8.77 9.85 14.11
N HIS A 144 9.29 9.39 12.97
CA HIS A 144 9.81 8.04 12.79
C HIS A 144 11.29 8.07 12.38
N GLN A 145 12.02 6.99 12.68
CA GLN A 145 13.41 6.78 12.24
C GLN A 145 13.47 6.08 10.87
N TYR A 146 12.31 5.72 10.31
CA TYR A 146 12.13 5.21 8.95
C TYR A 146 11.55 6.30 8.04
N GLU A 147 11.64 6.08 6.73
CA GLU A 147 10.93 6.89 5.73
C GLU A 147 9.55 6.31 5.52
N GLU A 148 8.55 7.16 5.34
CA GLU A 148 7.16 6.72 5.18
C GLU A 148 6.47 7.45 4.04
N VAL A 149 5.71 6.69 3.25
CA VAL A 149 4.75 7.21 2.29
C VAL A 149 3.36 6.91 2.80
N LEU A 150 2.51 7.94 2.83
CA LEU A 150 1.10 7.83 3.15
C LEU A 150 0.26 8.11 1.91
N PHE A 151 -0.71 7.25 1.64
CA PHE A 151 -1.74 7.47 0.63
C PHE A 151 -3.11 7.50 1.29
N ILE A 152 -3.85 8.59 1.13
CA ILE A 152 -5.16 8.74 1.77
C ILE A 152 -6.22 7.97 0.99
N LEU A 153 -6.86 7.01 1.65
CA LEU A 153 -7.88 6.13 1.06
C LEU A 153 -9.28 6.72 1.19
N ARG A 154 -9.61 7.31 2.35
CA ARG A 154 -10.95 7.85 2.68
C ARG A 154 -10.82 8.96 3.72
N GLY A 155 -11.75 9.91 3.70
CA GLY A 155 -11.87 10.97 4.70
C GLY A 155 -11.14 12.24 4.27
N GLU A 156 -11.18 13.25 5.13
CA GLU A 156 -10.61 14.57 4.87
C GLU A 156 -9.85 15.07 6.10
N GLY A 157 -8.75 15.78 5.88
CA GLY A 157 -7.87 16.17 6.97
C GLY A 157 -6.81 17.18 6.58
N ARG A 158 -5.80 17.28 7.44
CA ARG A 158 -4.58 18.05 7.20
C ARG A 158 -3.37 17.21 7.56
N MET A 159 -2.36 17.23 6.69
CA MET A 159 -1.01 16.81 7.07
C MET A 159 -0.28 18.00 7.69
N TRP A 160 0.18 17.83 8.91
CA TRP A 160 1.09 18.75 9.58
C TRP A 160 2.51 18.26 9.42
N ALA A 161 3.42 19.12 8.95
CA ALA A 161 4.86 18.86 8.87
C ALA A 161 5.60 20.07 9.46
N GLY A 162 6.06 19.93 10.70
CA GLY A 162 6.45 21.08 11.52
C GLY A 162 5.30 22.08 11.64
N GLU A 163 5.55 23.35 11.27
CA GLU A 163 4.56 24.43 11.35
C GLU A 163 3.60 24.49 10.14
N THR A 164 3.92 23.76 9.05
CA THR A 164 3.12 23.80 7.83
C THR A 164 1.96 22.82 7.91
N LYS A 165 0.78 23.24 7.44
CA LYS A 165 -0.40 22.38 7.29
C LYS A 165 -0.90 22.39 5.86
N THR A 166 -1.10 21.19 5.30
CA THR A 166 -1.58 21.00 3.93
C THR A 166 -2.87 20.19 3.97
N PRO A 167 -3.97 20.63 3.33
CA PRO A 167 -5.18 19.82 3.20
C PRO A 167 -4.91 18.50 2.49
N ILE A 168 -5.50 17.42 2.99
CA ILE A 168 -5.39 16.07 2.42
C ILE A 168 -6.77 15.42 2.33
N GLY A 169 -6.95 14.56 1.33
CA GLY A 169 -8.17 13.81 1.08
C GLY A 169 -7.88 12.60 0.17
N PRO A 170 -8.90 11.84 -0.27
CA PRO A 170 -8.68 10.60 -1.02
C PRO A 170 -7.84 10.86 -2.27
N GLY A 171 -6.77 10.08 -2.45
CA GLY A 171 -5.81 10.26 -3.55
C GLY A 171 -4.62 11.16 -3.23
N SER A 172 -4.60 11.86 -2.08
CA SER A 172 -3.39 12.55 -1.61
C SER A 172 -2.28 11.55 -1.30
N CYS A 173 -1.07 11.79 -1.82
CA CYS A 173 0.14 11.05 -1.53
C CYS A 173 1.12 11.97 -0.78
N ILE A 174 1.67 11.50 0.33
CA ILE A 174 2.54 12.27 1.21
C ILE A 174 3.81 11.46 1.47
N TYR A 175 4.96 12.09 1.23
CA TYR A 175 6.27 11.54 1.60
C TYR A 175 6.77 12.19 2.89
N LEU A 176 7.24 11.37 3.83
CA LEU A 176 7.79 11.76 5.12
C LEU A 176 9.22 11.23 5.24
N PRO A 177 10.23 12.10 5.13
CA PRO A 177 11.61 11.74 5.40
C PRO A 177 11.83 11.30 6.85
N ARG A 178 12.91 10.56 7.11
CA ARG A 178 13.33 10.20 8.47
C ARG A 178 13.43 11.43 9.36
N GLY A 179 12.90 11.35 10.57
CA GLY A 179 12.94 12.45 11.54
C GLY A 179 11.99 13.59 11.24
N GLN A 180 11.19 13.55 10.17
CA GLN A 180 10.18 14.56 9.90
C GLN A 180 9.12 14.52 11.00
N VAL A 181 9.07 15.56 11.83
CA VAL A 181 8.00 15.76 12.80
C VAL A 181 6.70 16.05 12.05
N HIS A 182 5.68 15.23 12.28
CA HIS A 182 4.42 15.32 11.57
C HIS A 182 3.23 14.87 12.41
N CYS A 183 2.04 15.18 11.91
CA CYS A 183 0.77 14.66 12.40
C CYS A 183 -0.28 14.67 11.30
N VAL A 184 -1.02 13.58 11.16
CA VAL A 184 -2.27 13.56 10.40
C VAL A 184 -3.42 13.97 11.33
N GLU A 185 -3.98 15.15 11.06
CA GLU A 185 -5.21 15.66 11.66
C GLU A 185 -6.40 15.25 10.80
N ASN A 186 -7.36 14.54 11.39
CA ASN A 186 -8.65 14.28 10.74
C ASN A 186 -9.61 15.44 11.07
N THR A 187 -10.02 16.19 10.05
CA THR A 187 -10.90 17.36 10.20
C THR A 187 -12.37 17.04 9.90
N GLY A 188 -12.66 15.81 9.46
CA GLY A 188 -14.02 15.34 9.17
C GLY A 188 -14.76 14.81 10.40
N ASN A 189 -15.97 14.31 10.18
CA ASN A 189 -16.81 13.72 11.23
C ASN A 189 -16.71 12.19 11.33
N ASP A 190 -16.19 11.54 10.29
CA ASP A 190 -15.96 10.09 10.22
C ASP A 190 -14.46 9.77 10.32
N GLU A 191 -14.11 8.49 10.44
CA GLU A 191 -12.71 8.06 10.34
C GLU A 191 -12.05 8.45 9.00
N LEU A 192 -10.81 8.92 9.09
CA LEU A 192 -9.89 9.04 7.97
C LEU A 192 -9.10 7.72 7.87
N ARG A 193 -9.04 7.13 6.67
CA ARG A 193 -8.23 5.94 6.40
C ARG A 193 -7.07 6.26 5.49
N LEU A 194 -5.90 5.72 5.83
CA LEU A 194 -4.68 5.84 5.04
C LEU A 194 -4.06 4.47 4.80
N LEU A 195 -3.33 4.35 3.69
CA LEU A 195 -2.35 3.32 3.43
C LEU A 195 -0.98 3.90 3.82
N GLY A 196 -0.25 3.24 4.70
CA GLY A 196 1.14 3.57 5.01
C GLY A 196 2.07 2.52 4.45
N VAL A 197 3.18 2.97 3.87
CA VAL A 197 4.30 2.13 3.44
C VAL A 197 5.57 2.74 4.00
N PHE A 198 6.39 1.94 4.69
CA PHE A 198 7.66 2.44 5.23
C PHE A 198 8.81 1.45 5.09
N TYR A 199 10.00 2.04 5.04
CA TYR A 199 11.28 1.35 4.94
C TYR A 199 12.31 2.01 5.88
N PRO A 200 13.12 1.22 6.61
CA PRO A 200 13.11 -0.25 6.71
C PRO A 200 11.87 -0.79 7.46
N ALA A 201 11.53 -2.06 7.23
CA ALA A 201 10.41 -2.74 7.88
C ALA A 201 10.48 -2.69 9.41
N GLY A 202 9.31 -2.74 10.03
CA GLY A 202 9.15 -2.66 11.48
C GLY A 202 7.67 -2.57 11.87
N SER A 203 7.40 -2.08 13.09
CA SER A 203 6.02 -1.90 13.55
C SER A 203 5.51 -0.48 13.24
N PRO A 204 4.29 -0.33 12.69
CA PRO A 204 3.62 0.96 12.51
C PRO A 204 3.39 1.74 13.82
N SER A 205 3.51 1.07 14.97
CA SER A 205 3.32 1.68 16.29
C SER A 205 4.57 2.39 16.84
N VAL A 206 5.75 2.18 16.23
CA VAL A 206 7.00 2.78 16.68
C VAL A 206 7.03 4.25 16.28
N ARG A 207 6.99 5.14 17.27
CA ARG A 207 7.05 6.59 17.10
C ARG A 207 7.87 7.23 18.21
N TYR A 208 8.42 8.41 17.93
CA TYR A 208 9.22 9.20 18.86
C TYR A 208 8.57 10.58 19.04
N GLU A 209 8.72 11.14 20.23
CA GLU A 209 8.22 12.45 20.59
C GLU A 209 9.26 13.52 20.25
N SER A 210 8.80 14.69 19.77
CA SER A 210 9.64 15.85 19.45
C SER A 210 10.17 16.55 20.70
#